data_AF-T0Q495-F1
#
_entry.id   AF-T0Q495-F1
#
_cell.length_a   1.000
_cell.length_b   1.000
_cell.length_c   1.000
_cell.angle_alpha   90.00
_cell.angle_beta   90.00
_cell.angle_gamma   90.00
#
_symmetry.space_group_name_H-M   'P 1'
#
loop_
_entity.id
_entity.type
_entity.pdbx_description
1 polymer ?
#
loop_
_entity_poly.entity_id
_entity_poly.type
_entity_poly.pdbx_seq_one_letter_code
_entity_poly.pdbx_strand_id
1 'polypeptide(L)'
;MASPNHHGWTTEEDVFLYHLLHCYLKGILDDESPPLLRQYLARELQCKPLRISKRLAKGQWLLGHYLAHTFGRVCYEPAATFTQADVESLNQVKLARNHFHVALQRKRSGRHQKTTGRKILSIAEMI
;
A
#
# COMPACT_ATOMS: atom_id res chain seq x y z
N MET A 1 -15.26 9.15 -7.92
CA MET A 1 -14.92 8.22 -9.02
C MET A 1 -13.99 7.15 -8.46
N ALA A 2 -14.45 5.90 -8.37
CA ALA A 2 -13.66 4.81 -7.79
C ALA A 2 -12.61 4.33 -8.81
N SER A 3 -11.33 4.31 -8.43
CA SER A 3 -10.27 3.73 -9.26
C SER A 3 -10.58 2.26 -9.57
N PRO A 4 -10.37 1.79 -10.81
CA PRO A 4 -10.70 0.43 -11.19
C PRO A 4 -9.87 -0.54 -10.34
N ASN A 5 -10.57 -1.36 -9.56
CA ASN A 5 -10.01 -2.34 -8.63
C ASN A 5 -8.93 -3.17 -9.32
N HIS A 6 -7.67 -2.80 -9.09
CA HIS A 6 -6.52 -3.60 -9.50
C HIS A 6 -6.52 -4.87 -8.65
N HIS A 7 -6.87 -6.00 -9.27
CA HIS A 7 -7.05 -7.34 -8.67
C HIS A 7 -6.21 -7.55 -7.39
N GLY A 8 -6.83 -7.27 -6.23
CA GLY A 8 -6.26 -7.51 -4.91
C GLY A 8 -5.66 -6.32 -4.15
N TRP A 9 -5.76 -5.08 -4.63
CA TRP A 9 -5.56 -3.87 -3.83
C TRP A 9 -6.86 -3.43 -3.17
N THR A 10 -6.82 -3.08 -1.88
CA THR A 10 -7.94 -2.43 -1.19
C THR A 10 -7.78 -0.91 -1.22
N THR A 11 -8.88 -0.19 -0.99
CA THR A 11 -8.87 1.28 -0.92
C THR A 11 -7.89 1.77 0.14
N GLU A 12 -7.82 1.11 1.29
CA GLU A 12 -6.90 1.48 2.38
C GLU A 12 -5.43 1.28 1.98
N GLU A 13 -5.13 0.27 1.16
CA GLU A 13 -3.79 0.10 0.60
C GLU A 13 -3.43 1.25 -0.34
N ASP A 14 -4.36 1.72 -1.18
CA ASP A 14 -4.13 2.86 -2.08
C ASP A 14 -3.97 4.18 -1.32
N VAL A 15 -4.81 4.44 -0.33
CA VAL A 15 -4.73 5.64 0.54
C VAL A 15 -3.38 5.67 1.26
N PHE A 16 -2.98 4.57 1.87
CA PHE A 16 -1.70 4.50 2.57
C PHE A 16 -0.51 4.63 1.62
N LEU A 17 -0.55 3.95 0.46
CA LEU A 17 0.47 4.07 -0.59
C LEU A 17 0.63 5.51 -1.07
N TYR A 18 -0.47 6.22 -1.30
CA TYR A 18 -0.44 7.61 -1.77
C TYR A 18 0.24 8.54 -0.77
N HIS A 19 -0.17 8.50 0.50
CA HIS A 19 0.43 9.37 1.52
C HIS A 19 1.92 9.05 1.75
N LEU A 20 2.30 7.77 1.77
CA LEU A 20 3.71 7.39 1.85
C LEU A 20 4.51 7.89 0.66
N LEU A 21 3.99 7.72 -0.56
CA LEU A 21 4.65 8.20 -1.78
C LEU A 21 4.82 9.72 -1.73
N HIS A 22 3.78 10.45 -1.34
CA HIS A 22 3.82 11.91 -1.22
C HIS A 22 4.89 12.36 -0.22
N CYS A 23 4.90 11.80 0.99
CA CYS A 23 5.89 12.15 2.02
C CYS A 23 7.31 11.73 1.65
N TYR A 24 7.49 10.58 0.99
CA TYR A 24 8.80 10.12 0.53
C TYR A 24 9.38 11.08 -0.51
N LEU A 25 8.58 11.46 -1.52
CA LEU A 25 9.02 12.38 -2.56
C LEU A 25 9.33 13.79 -2.03
N LYS A 26 8.68 14.17 -0.92
CA LYS A 26 8.94 15.42 -0.22
C LYS A 26 10.16 15.39 0.71
N GLY A 27 10.70 14.22 1.03
CA GLY A 27 11.82 14.14 1.96
C GLY A 27 11.47 14.34 3.44
N ILE A 28 10.20 14.18 3.81
CA ILE A 28 9.69 14.55 5.15
C ILE A 28 9.44 13.35 6.06
N LEU A 29 9.89 12.16 5.67
CA LEU A 29 9.78 10.96 6.50
C LEU A 29 10.78 10.98 7.66
N ASP A 30 10.37 10.41 8.79
CA ASP A 30 11.17 10.27 10.02
C ASP A 30 12.14 9.06 9.97
N ASP A 31 12.51 8.60 8.77
CA ASP A 31 13.43 7.48 8.57
C ASP A 31 14.78 8.07 8.15
N GLU A 32 15.84 7.79 8.91
CA GLU A 32 17.17 8.42 8.71
C GLU A 32 17.85 7.97 7.40
N SER A 33 17.43 6.85 6.80
CA SER A 33 17.94 6.40 5.50
C SER A 33 16.99 5.39 4.87
N PRO A 34 15.79 5.79 4.42
CA PRO A 34 14.87 4.86 3.84
C PRO A 34 15.49 4.29 2.55
N PRO A 35 15.34 2.98 2.31
CA PRO A 35 15.83 2.36 1.08
C PRO A 35 15.13 2.96 -0.15
N LEU A 36 15.53 2.53 -1.35
CA LEU A 36 14.88 2.92 -2.61
C LEU A 36 13.35 2.88 -2.48
N LEU A 37 12.65 3.84 -3.09
CA LEU A 37 11.21 4.06 -2.92
C LEU A 37 10.40 2.75 -2.93
N ARG A 38 10.67 1.87 -3.91
CA ARG A 38 9.97 0.59 -4.04
C ARG A 38 10.18 -0.36 -2.86
N GLN A 39 11.39 -0.40 -2.30
CA GLN A 39 11.72 -1.22 -1.14
C GLN A 39 11.08 -0.64 0.12
N TYR A 40 11.13 0.68 0.28
CA TYR A 40 10.50 1.38 1.39
C TYR A 40 8.99 1.12 1.42
N LEU A 41 8.29 1.41 0.31
CA LEU A 41 6.85 1.18 0.21
C LEU A 41 6.48 -0.31 0.39
N ALA A 42 7.29 -1.23 -0.12
CA ALA A 42 7.04 -2.66 0.04
C ALA A 42 7.11 -3.11 1.50
N ARG A 43 8.06 -2.57 2.26
CA ARG A 43 8.21 -2.80 3.70
C ARG A 43 6.99 -2.28 4.46
N GLU A 44 6.59 -1.03 4.23
CA GLU A 44 5.47 -0.42 4.93
C GLU A 44 4.13 -1.11 4.62
N LEU A 45 3.88 -1.47 3.35
CA LEU A 45 2.67 -2.19 2.92
C LEU A 45 2.74 -3.72 3.11
N GLN A 46 3.79 -4.24 3.76
CA GLN A 46 4.00 -5.67 4.03
C GLN A 46 3.81 -6.55 2.79
N CYS A 47 4.40 -6.16 1.65
CA CYS A 47 4.25 -6.85 0.38
C CYS A 47 5.56 -6.93 -0.42
N LYS A 48 5.54 -7.63 -1.56
CA LYS A 48 6.73 -7.78 -2.43
C LYS A 48 6.95 -6.50 -3.26
N PRO A 49 8.21 -6.04 -3.47
CA PRO A 49 8.51 -4.84 -4.28
C PRO A 49 7.92 -4.85 -5.71
N LEU A 50 7.74 -6.04 -6.28
CA LEU A 50 7.09 -6.19 -7.59
C LEU A 50 5.62 -5.76 -7.57
N ARG A 51 4.92 -5.96 -6.44
CA ARG A 51 3.52 -5.53 -6.28
C ARG A 51 3.41 -4.01 -6.31
N ILE A 52 4.35 -3.32 -5.65
CA ILE A 52 4.48 -1.85 -5.70
C ILE A 52 4.81 -1.40 -7.12
N SER A 53 5.77 -2.06 -7.79
CA SER A 53 6.16 -1.71 -9.16
C SER A 53 4.98 -1.81 -10.14
N LYS A 54 4.13 -2.84 -10.00
CA LYS A 54 2.92 -2.99 -10.80
C LYS A 54 1.87 -1.93 -10.48
N ARG A 55 1.71 -1.57 -9.19
CA ARG A 55 0.73 -0.56 -8.79
C ARG A 55 1.11 0.85 -9.25
N LEU A 56 2.40 1.16 -9.21
CA LEU A 56 2.98 2.44 -9.62
C LEU A 56 3.49 2.43 -11.07
N ALA A 57 2.99 1.53 -11.91
CA ALA A 57 3.36 1.49 -13.31
C ALA A 57 2.89 2.77 -14.04
N LYS A 58 3.67 3.23 -15.01
CA LYS A 58 3.30 4.38 -15.85
C LYS A 58 1.94 4.12 -16.52
N GLY A 59 1.08 5.13 -16.57
CA GLY A 59 -0.25 5.03 -17.15
C GLY A 59 -1.34 4.52 -16.21
N GLN A 60 -1.01 4.28 -14.94
CA GLN A 60 -1.96 3.91 -13.91
C GLN A 60 -2.56 5.13 -13.21
N TRP A 61 -3.72 4.93 -12.59
CA TRP A 61 -4.36 5.91 -11.72
C TRP A 61 -4.26 5.49 -10.26
N LEU A 62 -3.87 6.42 -9.39
CA LEU A 62 -3.81 6.27 -7.94
C LEU A 62 -4.63 7.39 -7.30
N LEU A 63 -5.76 7.05 -6.67
CA LEU A 63 -6.67 8.01 -6.00
C LEU A 63 -7.02 9.25 -6.84
N GLY A 64 -7.25 9.08 -8.14
CA GLY A 64 -7.54 10.20 -9.04
C GLY A 64 -6.32 10.97 -9.56
N HIS A 65 -5.10 10.54 -9.23
CA HIS A 65 -3.86 11.07 -9.80
C HIS A 65 -3.31 10.14 -10.88
N TYR A 66 -3.00 10.70 -12.05
CA TYR A 66 -2.40 9.96 -13.16
C TYR A 66 -0.88 9.82 -12.99
N LEU A 67 -0.37 8.60 -13.06
CA LEU A 67 1.05 8.30 -12.93
C LEU A 67 1.76 8.44 -14.28
N ALA A 68 2.27 9.64 -14.57
CA ALA A 68 2.95 9.97 -15.82
C ALA A 68 4.40 9.44 -15.91
N HIS A 69 5.03 9.12 -14.77
CA HIS A 69 6.46 8.79 -14.66
C HIS A 69 6.68 7.45 -13.96
N THR A 70 7.88 6.88 -14.12
CA THR A 70 8.28 5.64 -13.47
C THR A 70 8.98 5.89 -12.14
N PHE A 71 8.59 5.16 -11.10
CA PHE A 71 9.13 5.28 -9.73
C PHE A 71 10.27 4.31 -9.41
N GLY A 72 10.91 3.75 -10.45
CA GLY A 72 11.82 2.61 -10.31
C GLY A 72 13.16 2.91 -9.63
N ARG A 73 13.63 4.15 -9.72
CA ARG A 73 14.97 4.60 -9.28
C ARG A 73 14.94 5.84 -8.38
N VAL A 74 13.79 6.13 -7.80
CA VAL A 74 13.66 7.28 -6.90
C VAL A 74 14.32 6.95 -5.57
N CYS A 75 15.32 7.74 -5.21
CA CYS A 75 15.96 7.74 -3.91
C CYS A 75 15.30 8.79 -3.01
N TYR A 76 15.46 8.61 -1.71
CA TYR A 76 14.99 9.57 -0.73
C TYR A 76 16.00 10.70 -0.56
N GLU A 77 15.52 11.92 -0.49
CA GLU A 77 16.31 13.12 -0.23
C GLU A 77 15.66 13.86 0.93
N PRO A 78 16.30 13.94 2.12
CA PRO A 78 15.71 14.61 3.28
C PRO A 78 15.42 16.09 3.01
N ALA A 79 14.26 16.57 3.44
CA ALA A 79 13.90 17.97 3.39
C ALA A 79 14.77 18.76 4.39
N ALA A 80 15.37 19.86 3.92
CA ALA A 80 16.16 20.74 4.78
C ALA A 80 15.30 21.53 5.79
N THR A 81 14.01 21.71 5.49
CA THR A 81 13.08 22.50 6.29
C THR A 81 11.73 21.78 6.37
N PHE A 82 11.08 21.87 7.52
CA PHE A 82 9.75 21.30 7.76
C PHE A 82 8.72 22.40 7.93
N THR A 83 7.60 22.31 7.22
CA THR A 83 6.47 23.22 7.37
C THR A 83 5.33 22.59 8.17
N GLN A 84 4.37 23.40 8.64
CA GLN A 84 3.16 22.90 9.30
C GLN A 84 2.37 21.94 8.39
N ALA A 85 2.35 22.19 7.07
CA ALA A 85 1.69 21.32 6.10
C ALA A 85 2.39 19.94 5.97
N ASP A 86 3.70 19.87 6.23
CA ASP A 86 4.44 18.61 6.23
C ASP A 86 4.11 17.80 7.49
N VAL A 87 3.95 18.45 8.64
CA VAL A 87 3.45 17.82 9.86
C VAL A 87 2.06 17.24 9.64
N GLU A 88 1.17 17.98 8.97
CA GLU A 88 -0.16 17.48 8.60
C GLU A 88 -0.06 16.28 7.65
N SER A 89 0.80 16.33 6.64
CA SER A 89 1.04 15.23 5.70
C SER A 89 1.51 13.96 6.43
N LEU A 90 2.41 14.11 7.40
CA LEU A 90 2.85 13.00 8.26
C LEU A 90 1.72 12.44 9.14
N ASN A 91 0.84 13.30 9.65
CA ASN A 91 -0.34 12.85 10.39
C ASN A 91 -1.28 12.04 9.49
N GLN A 92 -1.47 12.44 8.23
CA GLN A 92 -2.24 11.64 7.26
C GLN A 92 -1.61 10.26 7.00
N VAL A 93 -0.28 10.16 6.92
CA VAL A 93 0.42 8.86 6.84
C VAL A 93 0.11 8.00 8.06
N LYS A 94 0.17 8.57 9.27
CA LYS A 94 -0.12 7.84 10.52
C LYS A 94 -1.57 7.33 10.55
N LEU A 95 -2.54 8.17 10.18
CA LEU A 95 -3.95 7.77 10.11
C LEU A 95 -4.16 6.68 9.07
N ALA A 96 -3.66 6.86 7.85
CA ALA A 96 -3.78 5.88 6.78
C ALA A 96 -3.16 4.52 7.13
N ARG A 97 -2.02 4.52 7.84
CA ARG A 97 -1.37 3.29 8.34
C ARG A 97 -2.27 2.51 9.30
N ASN A 98 -2.96 3.20 10.21
CA ASN A 98 -3.88 2.56 11.14
C ASN A 98 -5.04 1.89 10.40
N HIS A 99 -5.66 2.60 9.45
CA HIS A 99 -6.72 2.04 8.60
C HIS A 99 -6.23 0.84 7.79
N PHE A 100 -5.04 0.94 7.19
CA PHE A 100 -4.41 -0.15 6.44
C PHE A 100 -4.22 -1.40 7.31
N HIS A 101 -3.71 -1.27 8.53
CA HIS A 101 -3.51 -2.43 9.41
C HIS A 101 -4.83 -3.13 9.78
N VAL A 102 -5.89 -2.38 10.07
CA VAL A 102 -7.22 -2.94 10.31
C VAL A 102 -7.74 -3.68 9.07
N ALA A 103 -7.61 -3.08 7.89
CA ALA A 103 -8.03 -3.71 6.63
C ALA A 103 -7.20 -4.98 6.32
N LEU A 104 -5.89 -4.95 6.57
CA LEU A 104 -4.99 -6.08 6.35
C LEU A 104 -5.35 -7.27 7.22
N GLN A 105 -5.68 -7.05 8.50
CA GLN A 105 -6.15 -8.10 9.41
C GLN A 105 -7.43 -8.75 8.87
N ARG A 106 -8.44 -7.94 8.49
CA ARG A 106 -9.68 -8.44 7.90
C ARG A 106 -9.43 -9.28 6.64
N LYS A 107 -8.55 -8.82 5.75
CA LYS A 107 -8.16 -9.52 4.52
C LYS A 107 -7.47 -10.86 4.78
N ARG A 108 -6.62 -10.95 5.83
CA ARG A 108 -5.97 -12.19 6.26
C ARG A 108 -6.98 -13.18 6.84
N SER A 109 -7.87 -12.74 7.72
CA SER A 109 -8.92 -13.57 8.32
C SER A 109 -9.90 -14.12 7.26
N GLY A 110 -10.32 -13.28 6.30
CA GLY A 110 -11.20 -13.71 5.22
C GLY A 110 -10.55 -14.72 4.25
N ARG A 111 -9.24 -14.69 4.07
CA ARG A 111 -8.51 -15.73 3.31
C ARG A 111 -8.49 -17.06 4.07
N HIS A 112 -8.32 -17.02 5.39
CA HIS A 112 -8.26 -18.20 6.24
C HIS A 112 -9.59 -18.98 6.23
N GLN A 113 -10.73 -18.29 6.17
CA GLN A 113 -12.05 -18.92 6.06
C GLN A 113 -12.27 -19.60 4.68
N LYS A 114 -11.78 -19.01 3.58
CA LYS A 114 -11.93 -19.58 2.23
C LYS A 114 -11.13 -20.87 2.01
N THR A 115 -10.04 -21.09 2.74
CA THR A 115 -9.24 -22.33 2.67
C THR A 115 -9.85 -23.50 3.46
N THR A 116 -10.60 -23.22 4.53
CA THR A 116 -11.21 -24.25 5.39
C THR A 116 -12.52 -24.83 4.84
N GLY A 117 -13.16 -24.14 3.88
CA GLY A 117 -14.43 -24.55 3.26
C GLY A 117 -14.37 -25.65 2.19
N ARG A 118 -13.18 -26.19 1.88
CA ARG A 118 -13.03 -27.39 1.02
C ARG A 118 -12.88 -28.66 1.87
N LYS A 119 -13.82 -28.93 2.79
CA LYS A 119 -14.02 -30.30 3.25
C LYS A 119 -14.85 -31.00 2.17
N ILE A 120 -14.18 -31.88 1.41
CA ILE A 120 -14.83 -32.86 0.53
C ILE A 120 -15.89 -33.57 1.38
N LEU A 121 -17.16 -33.42 1.01
CA LEU A 121 -18.23 -34.29 1.50
C LEU A 121 -17.86 -35.70 1.04
N SER A 122 -17.38 -36.51 1.99
CA SER A 122 -17.07 -37.91 1.75
C SER A 122 -18.37 -38.63 1.43
N ILE A 123 -18.41 -39.36 0.31
CA ILE A 123 -19.52 -40.22 -0.12
C ILE A 123 -19.57 -41.46 0.79
N ALA A 124 -19.85 -41.26 2.08
CA ALA A 124 -19.91 -42.33 3.08
C ALA A 124 -21.23 -42.35 3.86
N GLU A 125 -22.22 -41.54 3.49
CA GLU A 125 -23.56 -41.53 4.09
C GLU A 125 -24.64 -41.91 3.06
N MET A 126 -24.38 -42.95 2.25
CA MET A 126 -25.37 -43.44 1.30
C MET A 126 -25.30 -44.96 1.07
N ILE A 127 -25.07 -45.73 2.14
CA ILE A 127 -25.39 -47.17 2.22
C ILE A 127 -25.93 -47.47 3.61
#